data_AF-A0A2D6SWF7-F1
#
_entry.id   AF-A0A2D6SWF7-F1
#
_cell.length_a   1.000
_cell.length_b   1.000
_cell.length_c   1.000
_cell.angle_alpha   90.00
_cell.angle_beta   90.00
_cell.angle_gamma   90.00
#
_symmetry.space_group_name_H-M   'P 1'
#
loop_
_entity.id
_entity.type
_entity.pdbx_description
1 polymer ?
#
loop_
_entity_poly.entity_id
_entity_poly.type
_entity_poly.pdbx_seq_one_letter_code
_entity_poly.pdbx_strand_id
1 'polypeptide(L)'
;MSRELMTVEDAFLHKSRGVIASGRMPAEWIEGESVRVVRVGDVVELQHPDGTTIRSEIGGVTLYRSGPPTSAGGAPAFRAVGLLLESVRSRREVPVGTKLTLVER
;
A
#
# COMPACT_ATOMS: atom_id res chain seq x y z
N MET A 1 11.20 -11.31 8.92
CA MET A 1 11.62 -9.93 9.28
C MET A 1 10.47 -9.01 8.83
N SER A 2 10.10 -7.94 9.53
CA SER A 2 9.01 -7.07 9.06
C SER A 2 9.60 -5.93 8.22
N ARG A 3 9.04 -5.67 7.03
CA ARG A 3 9.59 -4.65 6.10
C ARG A 3 8.52 -3.67 5.66
N GLU A 4 8.84 -2.38 5.72
CA GLU A 4 7.92 -1.31 5.33
C GLU A 4 7.58 -1.43 3.84
N LEU A 5 6.28 -1.49 3.60
CA LEU A 5 5.66 -1.64 2.29
C LEU A 5 5.33 -0.26 1.74
N MET A 6 4.58 0.55 2.48
CA MET A 6 4.28 1.91 2.05
C MET A 6 3.88 2.79 3.22
N THR A 7 3.98 4.10 3.02
CA THR A 7 3.31 5.09 3.85
C THR A 7 2.04 5.56 3.14
N VAL A 8 0.90 5.48 3.82
CA VAL A 8 -0.42 5.86 3.28
C VAL A 8 -0.47 7.37 3.08
N GLU A 9 -0.77 7.79 1.85
CA GLU A 9 -1.00 9.19 1.47
C GLU A 9 -2.50 9.46 1.25
N ASP A 10 -3.30 8.44 0.91
CA ASP A 10 -4.77 8.56 0.79
C ASP A 10 -5.45 7.19 1.01
N ALA A 11 -6.70 7.21 1.47
CA ALA A 11 -7.50 6.01 1.70
C ALA A 11 -9.00 6.23 1.41
N PHE A 12 -9.60 5.30 0.65
CA PHE A 12 -11.01 5.38 0.27
C PHE A 12 -11.72 4.03 0.39
N LEU A 13 -13.00 4.09 0.74
CA LEU A 13 -13.84 2.90 0.89
C LEU A 13 -14.20 2.35 -0.50
N HIS A 14 -13.99 1.05 -0.71
CA HIS A 14 -14.33 0.38 -1.96
C HIS A 14 -15.58 -0.48 -1.81
N LYS A 15 -16.74 0.05 -2.23
CA LYS A 15 -18.02 -0.67 -2.43
C LYS A 15 -18.32 -1.75 -1.37
N SER A 16 -18.12 -1.41 -0.09
CA SER A 16 -18.35 -2.30 1.07
C SER A 16 -17.41 -3.52 1.21
N ARG A 17 -16.42 -3.70 0.34
CA ARG A 17 -15.46 -4.81 0.41
C ARG A 17 -14.30 -4.54 1.36
N GLY A 18 -13.89 -3.28 1.47
CA GLY A 18 -12.78 -2.88 2.32
C GLY A 18 -12.33 -1.45 2.02
N VAL A 19 -11.17 -1.08 2.54
CA VAL A 19 -10.53 0.20 2.25
C VAL A 19 -9.39 -0.01 1.28
N ILE A 20 -9.34 0.80 0.23
CA ILE A 20 -8.15 0.93 -0.61
C ILE A 20 -7.26 1.96 0.07
N ALA A 21 -6.13 1.51 0.61
CA ALA A 21 -5.05 2.36 1.06
C ALA A 21 -4.13 2.61 -0.12
N SER A 22 -3.77 3.87 -0.36
CA SER A 22 -2.85 4.25 -1.40
C SER A 22 -1.72 5.11 -0.85
N GLY A 23 -0.52 4.91 -1.38
CA GLY A 23 0.65 5.57 -0.82
C GLY A 23 1.92 5.28 -1.59
N ARG A 24 3.00 5.86 -1.09
CA ARG A 24 4.32 5.72 -1.69
C ARG A 24 4.96 4.42 -1.26
N MET A 25 5.27 3.58 -2.24
CA MET A 25 6.05 2.37 -2.05
C MET A 25 7.52 2.63 -2.41
N PRO A 26 8.50 2.09 -1.66
CA PRO A 26 9.90 2.14 -2.05
C PRO A 26 10.13 1.57 -3.46
N ALA A 27 11.00 2.21 -4.24
CA ALA A 27 11.19 1.91 -5.66
C ALA A 27 11.68 0.49 -5.91
N GLU A 28 12.42 -0.11 -4.97
CA GLU A 28 12.94 -1.47 -5.07
C GLU A 28 11.87 -2.56 -5.06
N TRP A 29 10.65 -2.23 -4.64
CA TRP A 29 9.51 -3.15 -4.66
C TRP A 29 8.76 -3.15 -6.01
N ILE A 30 9.09 -2.22 -6.91
CA ILE A 30 8.42 -2.04 -8.20
C ILE A 30 9.32 -2.55 -9.33
N GLU A 31 8.77 -3.36 -10.21
CA GLU A 31 9.42 -3.78 -11.45
C GLU A 31 8.47 -3.58 -12.62
N GLY A 32 8.82 -2.65 -13.51
CA GLY A 32 7.95 -2.29 -14.61
C GLY A 32 6.55 -1.93 -14.08
N GLU A 33 5.52 -2.58 -14.61
CA GLU A 33 4.12 -2.40 -14.19
C GLU A 33 3.67 -3.43 -13.14
N SER A 34 4.56 -3.87 -12.25
CA SER A 34 4.26 -4.91 -11.25
C SER A 34 4.89 -4.65 -9.89
N VAL A 35 4.24 -5.13 -8.84
CA VAL A 35 4.76 -5.15 -7.46
C VAL A 35 5.37 -6.52 -7.21
N ARG A 36 6.67 -6.56 -6.93
CA ARG A 36 7.42 -7.83 -6.80
C ARG A 36 7.05 -8.65 -5.57
N VAL A 37 6.62 -7.99 -4.49
CA VAL A 37 6.67 -8.57 -3.13
C VAL A 37 5.33 -8.59 -2.42
N VAL A 38 4.26 -8.17 -3.10
CA VAL A 38 2.92 -8.13 -2.51
C VAL A 38 2.01 -9.04 -3.30
N ARG A 39 1.32 -9.93 -2.59
CA ARG A 39 0.31 -10.84 -3.13
C ARG A 39 -0.99 -10.69 -2.35
N VAL A 40 -2.08 -11.06 -3.02
CA VAL A 40 -3.36 -11.26 -2.34
C VAL A 40 -3.18 -12.37 -1.30
N GLY A 41 -3.71 -12.18 -0.10
CA GLY A 41 -3.53 -13.08 1.04
C GLY A 41 -2.34 -12.76 1.94
N ASP A 42 -1.48 -11.81 1.55
CA ASP A 42 -0.40 -11.36 2.43
C ASP A 42 -0.96 -10.56 3.61
N VAL A 43 -0.35 -10.76 4.78
CA VAL A 43 -0.71 -10.05 6.01
C VAL A 43 0.14 -8.81 6.14
N VAL A 44 -0.52 -7.68 6.38
CA VAL A 44 0.12 -6.40 6.66
C VAL A 44 -0.27 -5.90 8.05
N GLU A 45 0.70 -5.25 8.69
CA GLU A 45 0.47 -4.46 9.89
C GLU A 45 0.34 -2.99 9.49
N LEU A 46 -0.78 -2.38 9.87
CA LEU A 46 -1.04 -0.96 9.74
C LEU A 46 -0.69 -0.30 11.05
N GLN A 47 0.44 0.39 11.08
CA GLN A 47 0.83 1.22 12.22
C GLN A 47 0.34 2.65 12.00
N HIS A 48 -0.61 3.07 12.81
CA HIS A 48 -1.17 4.42 12.80
C HIS A 48 -0.17 5.44 13.35
N PRO A 49 -0.31 6.74 13.02
CA PRO A 49 0.50 7.81 13.59
C PRO A 49 0.40 7.92 15.13
N ASP A 50 -0.71 7.47 15.72
CA ASP A 50 -0.92 7.44 17.17
C ASP A 50 -0.27 6.24 17.88
N GLY A 51 0.41 5.36 17.12
CA GLY A 51 1.07 4.17 17.63
C GLY A 51 0.20 2.92 17.70
N THR A 52 -1.11 3.03 17.41
CA THR A 52 -2.00 1.87 17.31
C THR A 52 -1.63 1.00 16.12
N THR A 53 -1.65 -0.32 16.29
CA THR A 53 -1.39 -1.27 15.20
C THR A 53 -2.58 -2.19 14.99
N ILE A 54 -3.04 -2.32 13.74
CA ILE A 54 -4.03 -3.31 13.33
C ILE A 54 -3.45 -4.23 12.25
N ARG A 55 -3.91 -5.49 12.21
CA ARG A 55 -3.55 -6.44 11.16
C ARG A 55 -4.66 -6.53 10.12
N SER A 56 -4.27 -6.58 8.86
CA SER A 56 -5.17 -6.81 7.73
C SER A 56 -4.54 -7.77 6.74
N GLU A 57 -5.42 -8.47 6.01
CA GLU A 57 -5.04 -9.20 4.81
C GLU A 57 -5.22 -8.30 3.58
N ILE A 58 -4.35 -8.46 2.59
CA ILE A 58 -4.49 -7.80 1.28
C ILE A 58 -5.44 -8.62 0.42
N GLY A 59 -6.60 -8.04 0.06
CA GLY A 59 -7.56 -8.64 -0.88
C GLY A 59 -7.37 -8.21 -2.33
N GLY A 60 -6.45 -7.28 -2.60
CA GLY A 60 -6.22 -6.78 -3.95
C GLY A 60 -5.07 -5.79 -4.01
N VAL A 61 -4.40 -5.75 -5.17
CA VAL A 61 -3.28 -4.85 -5.46
C VAL A 61 -3.57 -4.13 -6.77
N THR A 62 -3.35 -2.83 -6.81
CA THR A 62 -3.45 -2.01 -8.03
C THR A 62 -2.31 -1.02 -8.07
N LEU A 63 -1.73 -0.83 -9.25
CA LEU A 63 -0.69 0.16 -9.48
C LEU A 63 -1.27 1.37 -10.20
N TYR A 64 -0.99 2.56 -9.66
CA TYR A 64 -1.33 3.82 -10.31
C TYR A 64 -0.04 4.51 -10.78
N ARG A 65 -0.03 4.89 -12.05
CA ARG A 65 1.00 5.80 -12.58
C ARG A 65 0.62 7.22 -12.21
N SER A 66 1.37 7.83 -11.30
CA SER A 66 1.28 9.26 -11.01
C SER A 66 2.64 9.92 -11.26
N GLY A 67 2.84 10.33 -12.51
CA GLY A 67 4.02 11.07 -12.95
C GLY A 67 4.22 10.92 -14.47
N PRO A 68 4.75 11.95 -15.16
CA PRO A 68 5.15 11.77 -16.56
C PRO A 68 6.24 10.69 -16.64
N PRO A 69 6.27 9.87 -17.72
CA PRO A 69 7.38 8.95 -17.95
C PRO A 69 8.67 9.77 -17.97
N THR A 70 9.60 9.49 -17.05
CA THR A 70 10.89 10.18 -16.99
C THR A 70 11.69 9.77 -18.22
N SER A 71 11.77 10.67 -19.21
CA SER A 71 12.49 10.46 -20.48
C SER A 71 14.02 10.48 -20.35
N ALA A 72 14.57 10.25 -19.15
CA ALA A 72 16.00 10.39 -18.88
C ALA A 72 16.45 9.46 -17.75
N GLY A 73 16.55 8.15 -18.01
CA GLY A 73 17.40 7.19 -17.27
C GLY A 73 17.24 7.08 -15.75
N GLY A 74 16.26 7.75 -15.14
CA GLY A 74 16.02 7.81 -13.70
C GLY A 74 14.76 7.05 -13.33
N ALA A 75 14.85 6.33 -12.20
CA ALA A 75 13.92 5.37 -11.60
C ALA A 75 12.42 5.49 -11.99
N PRO A 76 11.70 4.36 -12.09
CA PRO A 76 10.39 4.31 -12.73
C PRO A 76 9.33 5.17 -12.02
N ALA A 77 8.46 5.79 -12.84
CA ALA A 77 7.46 6.82 -12.48
C ALA A 77 6.21 6.30 -11.71
N PHE A 78 6.38 5.33 -10.81
CA PHE A 78 5.29 4.82 -9.99
C PHE A 78 5.34 5.48 -8.61
N ARG A 79 4.35 6.33 -8.34
CA ARG A 79 4.23 7.02 -7.05
C ARG A 79 3.21 6.39 -6.12
N ALA A 80 2.24 5.63 -6.64
CA ALA A 80 1.13 5.13 -5.83
C ALA A 80 0.78 3.66 -6.11
N VAL A 81 0.78 2.86 -5.05
CA VAL A 81 0.20 1.50 -5.01
C VAL A 81 -1.08 1.58 -4.21
N GLY A 82 -2.18 1.05 -4.75
CA GLY A 82 -3.43 0.82 -4.02
C GLY A 82 -3.48 -0.61 -3.50
N LEU A 83 -3.62 -0.79 -2.19
CA LEU A 83 -3.85 -2.09 -1.56
C LEU A 83 -5.28 -2.12 -1.00
N LEU A 84 -6.06 -3.11 -1.41
CA LEU A 84 -7.36 -3.39 -0.82
C LEU A 84 -7.16 -4.14 0.49
N LEU A 85 -7.58 -3.52 1.59
CA LEU A 85 -7.53 -4.06 2.94
C LEU A 85 -8.94 -4.55 3.30
N GLU A 86 -9.18 -5.85 3.19
CA GLU A 86 -10.53 -6.43 3.30
C GLU A 86 -11.07 -6.47 4.73
N SER A 87 -10.21 -6.46 5.76
CA SER A 87 -10.66 -6.42 7.15
C SER A 87 -11.04 -5.02 7.61
N VAL A 88 -10.61 -3.98 6.90
CA VAL A 88 -10.81 -2.58 7.25
C VAL A 88 -12.16 -2.08 6.74
N ARG A 89 -13.01 -1.55 7.63
CA ARG A 89 -14.41 -1.21 7.31
C ARG A 89 -14.64 0.27 7.08
N SER A 90 -13.70 1.11 7.48
CA SER A 90 -13.78 2.56 7.37
C SER A 90 -12.43 3.16 7.03
N ARG A 91 -12.41 4.16 6.14
CA ARG A 91 -11.17 4.92 5.86
C ARG A 91 -10.57 5.60 7.09
N ARG A 92 -11.36 5.81 8.15
CA ARG A 92 -10.88 6.37 9.42
C ARG A 92 -9.92 5.43 10.16
N GLU A 93 -9.98 4.14 9.86
CA GLU A 93 -9.06 3.11 10.36
C GLU A 93 -7.75 3.07 9.56
N VAL A 94 -7.59 3.94 8.54
CA VAL A 94 -6.33 4.09 7.79
C VAL A 94 -6.02 5.57 7.62
N PRO A 95 -5.67 6.27 8.72
CA PRO A 95 -5.32 7.69 8.63
C PRO A 95 -4.09 7.90 7.73
N VAL A 96 -3.99 9.09 7.14
CA VAL A 96 -2.80 9.51 6.40
C VAL A 96 -1.57 9.41 7.31
N GLY A 97 -0.45 8.92 6.77
CA GLY A 97 0.76 8.63 7.52
C GLY A 97 0.79 7.25 8.17
N THR A 98 -0.28 6.44 8.04
CA THR A 98 -0.24 5.03 8.43
C THR A 98 0.87 4.31 7.68
N LYS A 99 1.71 3.56 8.38
CA LYS A 99 2.75 2.73 7.79
C LYS A 99 2.23 1.31 7.62
N LEU A 100 2.28 0.79 6.40
CA LEU A 100 1.98 -0.60 6.12
C LEU A 100 3.29 -1.38 6.11
N THR A 101 3.35 -2.44 6.89
CA THR A 101 4.51 -3.33 6.98
C THR A 101 4.10 -4.73 6.60
N LEU A 102 4.84 -5.37 5.69
CA LEU A 102 4.62 -6.77 5.34
C LEU A 102 5.07 -7.66 6.51
N VAL A 103 4.19 -8.57 6.92
CA VAL A 103 4.51 -9.61 7.90
C VAL A 103 5.01 -10.83 7.14
N GLU A 104 6.33 -10.97 7.02
CA GLU A 104 6.96 -12.17 6.44
C GLU A 104 6.62 -13.41 7.27
N ARG A 105 6.22 -14.50 6.60
CA ARG A 105 6.00 -15.81 7.22
C ARG A 105 7.32 -16.52 7.51
#